data_AF-A0ABD0QXF7-F1
#
_entry.id   AF-A0ABD0QXF7-F1
#
_cell.length_a   1.000
_cell.length_b   1.000
_cell.length_c   1.000
_cell.angle_alpha   90.00
_cell.angle_beta   90.00
_cell.angle_gamma   90.00
#
_symmetry.space_group_name_H-M   'P 1'
#
loop_
_entity.id
_entity.type
_entity.pdbx_description
1 polymer ?
#
loop_
_entity_poly.entity_id
_entity_poly.type
_entity_poly.pdbx_seq_one_letter_code
_entity_poly.pdbx_strand_id
1 'polypeptide(L)' 'TYSGLFCVVVNPYKMLPIYSEKIIEMYKGKKRHEVPPHIYSITDNAYRNMMQGEVWPAGC' A
#
# COMPACT_ATOMS: atom_id res chain seq x y z
N THR A 1 -2.70 8.07 6.17
CA THR A 1 -1.65 9.09 5.90
C THR A 1 -0.28 8.45 5.99
N TYR A 2 0.73 8.98 5.31
CA TYR A 2 2.11 8.52 5.47
C TYR A 2 2.87 9.33 6.51
N SER A 3 3.72 8.65 7.27
CA SER A 3 4.71 9.23 8.17
C SER A 3 6.06 8.65 7.77
N GLY A 4 6.73 9.31 6.82
CA GLY A 4 7.95 8.81 6.19
C GLY A 4 7.77 7.43 5.56
N LEU A 5 8.44 6.42 6.11
CA LEU A 5 8.39 5.04 5.63
C LEU A 5 7.10 4.31 6.05
N PHE A 6 6.41 4.81 7.07
CA PHE A 6 5.27 4.15 7.70
C PHE A 6 3.93 4.67 7.16
N CYS A 7 2.91 3.80 7.16
CA CYS A 7 1.54 4.18 6.89
C CYS A 7 0.75 4.21 8.22
N VAL A 8 0.17 5.36 8.53
CA VAL A 8 -0.70 5.55 9.68
C VAL A 8 -2.15 5.44 9.21
N VAL A 9 -2.88 4.49 9.80
CA VAL A 9 -4.30 4.24 9.52
C VAL A 9 -5.10 4.46 10.80
N VAL A 10 -6.16 5.25 10.71
CA VAL A 10 -7.10 5.52 11.81
C VAL A 10 -8.42 4.82 11.48
N ASN A 11 -9.03 4.16 12.47
CA ASN A 11 -10.32 3.49 12.29
C ASN A 11 -11.41 4.54 12.01
N PRO A 12 -12.10 4.49 10.85
CA PRO A 12 -13.17 5.43 10.53
C PRO A 12 -14.49 5.14 11.26
N TYR A 13 -14.61 4.01 11.96
CA TYR A 13 -15.82 3.53 12.65
C TYR A 13 -17.06 3.41 11.75
N LYS A 14 -16.89 3.50 10.43
CA LYS A 14 -17.92 3.39 9.39
C LYS A 14 -17.31 2.78 8.13
N MET A 15 -18.12 2.10 7.32
CA MET A 15 -17.68 1.59 6.03
C MET A 15 -17.49 2.74 5.05
N LEU A 16 -16.26 2.93 4.59
CA LEU A 16 -15.92 3.94 3.58
C LEU A 16 -15.90 3.29 2.18
N PRO A 17 -16.37 3.99 1.13
CA PRO A 17 -16.38 3.46 -0.25
C PRO A 17 -14.98 3.43 -0.92
N ILE A 18 -13.91 3.37 -0.13
CA ILE A 18 -12.52 3.44 -0.59
C ILE A 18 -11.89 2.07 -0.89
N TYR A 19 -12.61 0.98 -0.62
CA TYR A 19 -12.11 -0.39 -0.77
C TYR A 19 -12.73 -1.15 -1.96
N SER A 20 -13.01 -0.44 -3.06
CA SER A 20 -13.58 -1.05 -4.26
C SER A 20 -12.50 -1.55 -5.23
N GLU A 21 -12.86 -2.50 -6.11
CA GLU A 21 -11.96 -3.05 -7.13
C GLU A 21 -11.37 -1.98 -8.05
N LYS A 22 -12.19 -0.99 -8.43
CA LYS A 22 -11.73 0.17 -9.22
C LYS A 22 -10.59 0.93 -8.54
N ILE A 23 -10.62 1.02 -7.21
CA ILE A 23 -9.56 1.66 -6.43
C ILE A 23 -8.33 0.74 -6.37
N ILE A 24 -8.50 -0.57 -6.27
CA ILE A 24 -7.36 -1.51 -6.35
C ILE A 24 -6.60 -1.34 -7.67
N GLU A 25 -7.30 -1.29 -8.80
CA GLU A 25 -6.69 -1.10 -10.12
C GLU A 25 -5.98 0.24 -10.26
N MET A 26 -6.54 1.32 -9.68
CA MET A 26 -5.91 2.64 -9.68
C MET A 26 -4.58 2.65 -8.94
N TYR A 27 -4.45 1.87 -7.86
CA TYR A 27 -3.26 1.82 -7.03
C TYR A 27 -2.24 0.78 -7.49
N LYS A 28 -2.69 -0.22 -8.24
CA LYS A 28 -1.82 -1.24 -8.82
C LYS A 28 -0.79 -0.57 -9.70
N GLY A 29 0.48 -0.85 -9.42
CA GLY A 29 1.53 -0.39 -10.30
C GLY A 29 2.07 1.02 -10.02
N LYS A 30 1.41 1.81 -9.16
CA LYS A 30 1.70 3.23 -8.95
C LYS A 30 2.72 3.49 -7.85
N LYS A 31 3.47 4.60 -7.95
CA LYS A 31 4.38 5.03 -6.89
C LYS A 31 3.63 5.80 -5.81
N ARG A 32 4.11 5.73 -4.56
CA ARG A 32 3.48 6.34 -3.36
C ARG A 32 3.22 7.86 -3.47
N HIS A 33 3.94 8.58 -4.34
CA HIS A 33 3.76 10.02 -4.56
C HIS A 33 2.77 10.36 -5.67
N GLU A 34 2.38 9.38 -6.50
CA GLU A 34 1.47 9.58 -7.63
C GLU A 34 -0.01 9.40 -7.22
N VAL A 35 -0.24 8.74 -6.09
CA VAL A 35 -1.58 8.40 -5.58
C VAL A 35 -1.74 8.89 -4.15
N PRO A 36 -2.98 9.20 -3.72
CA PRO A 36 -3.22 9.60 -2.33
C PRO A 36 -2.86 8.47 -1.35
N PRO A 37 -2.61 8.78 -0.07
CA PRO A 37 -2.17 7.80 0.90
C PRO A 37 -3.24 6.74 1.17
N HIS A 38 -2.97 5.49 0.79
CA HIS A 38 -3.87 4.36 0.96
C HIS A 38 -3.11 3.08 1.30
N ILE A 39 -3.82 2.12 1.90
CA ILE A 39 -3.25 0.81 2.25
C ILE A 39 -2.80 0.03 1.00
N TYR A 40 -3.54 0.14 -0.10
CA TYR A 40 -3.21 -0.55 -1.35
C TYR A 40 -1.84 -0.17 -1.92
N SER A 41 -1.37 1.07 -1.74
CA SER A 41 -0.03 1.46 -2.18
C SER A 41 1.07 0.75 -1.37
N ILE A 42 0.82 0.46 -0.09
CA ILE A 42 1.74 -0.31 0.75
C ILE A 42 1.74 -1.78 0.33
N THR A 43 0.56 -2.35 0.10
CA THR A 43 0.41 -3.74 -0.32
C THR A 43 1.02 -4.00 -1.70
N ASP A 44 0.80 -3.11 -2.68
CA ASP A 44 1.40 -3.21 -4.02
C ASP A 44 2.93 -3.18 -3.96
N ASN A 45 3.49 -2.27 -3.15
CA ASN A 45 4.92 -2.17 -2.94
C ASN A 45 5.50 -3.42 -2.25
N ALA A 46 4.85 -3.91 -1.20
CA ALA A 46 5.27 -5.14 -0.53
C ALA A 46 5.21 -6.36 -1.47
N TYR A 47 4.14 -6.47 -2.26
CA TYR A 47 3.98 -7.54 -3.24
C TYR A 47 5.06 -7.51 -4.31
N ARG A 48 5.39 -6.33 -4.85
CA ARG A 48 6.47 -6.16 -5.82
C ARG A 48 7.83 -6.50 -5.24
N ASN A 49 8.14 -6.02 -4.05
CA ASN A 49 9.41 -6.34 -3.38
C ASN A 49 9.54 -7.85 -3.17
N MET A 50 8.46 -8.53 -2.75
CA MET A 50 8.42 -9.99 -2.65
C MET A 50 8.68 -10.69 -3.99
N MET A 51 8.02 -10.23 -5.07
CA MET A 51 8.20 -10.79 -6.42
C MET A 51 9.60 -10.53 -6.99
N GLN A 52 10.25 -9.43 -6.59
CA GLN A 52 11.62 -9.09 -6.97
C GLN A 52 12.67 -9.81 -6.13
N GLY A 53 12.27 -10.60 -5.12
CA GLY A 53 13.18 -11.29 -4.21
C GLY A 53 13.79 -10.39 -3.13
N GLU A 54 13.33 -9.15 -3.01
CA GLU A 54 13.70 -8.17 -1.99
C GLU A 54 12.78 -8.28 -0.76
N VAL A 55 12.44 -9.51 -0.37
CA VAL A 55 12.05 -9.73 1.02
C VAL A 55 13.29 -9.43 1.85
N TRP A 56 13.12 -8.58 2.87
CA TRP A 56 14.08 -8.31 3.93
C TRP A 56 15.09 -9.46 4.11
N PRO A 57 16.41 -9.22 4.27
CA PRO A 57 17.37 -10.30 4.45
C PRO A 57 17.02 -11.06 5.74
N ALA A 58 16.18 -12.07 5.63
CA ALA A 58 16.40 -13.33 6.28
C ALA A 58 17.59 -13.93 5.49
N GLY A 59 18.83 -13.53 5.75
CA GLY A 59 19.37 -13.51 7.10
C GLY A 59 19.41 -14.93 7.66
N CYS A 60 19.79 -15.89 6.81
CA CYS A 60 20.50 -17.10 7.21
C CYS A 60 21.87 -17.05 6.53
#